data_AF-A0A1S3W560-F1
#
_entry.id   AF-A0A1S3W560-F1
#
_cell.length_a   1.000
_cell.length_b   1.000
_cell.length_c   1.000
_cell.angle_alpha   90.00
_cell.angle_beta   90.00
_cell.angle_gamma   90.00
#
_symmetry.space_group_name_H-M   'P 1'
#
loop_
_entity.id
_entity.type
_entity.pdbx_description
1 polymer ?
#
loop_
_entity_poly.entity_id
_entity_poly.type
_entity_poly.pdbx_seq_one_letter_code
_entity_poly.pdbx_strand_id
1 'polypeptide(L)' 'MRLHSLLSVLLLFVTIIPKARTGVIPGLKQCVLLKGVCKDKGCTPLDDTIGACNEDKKCCRKWWVFVPYPTPVPKAKSP' A
#
# COMPACT_ATOMS: atom_id res chain seq x y z
N MET A 1 13.92 -42.14 13.89
CA MET A 1 12.72 -41.70 14.63
C MET A 1 12.74 -40.21 15.02
N ARG A 2 13.86 -39.64 15.48
CA ARG A 2 13.92 -38.22 15.86
C ARG A 2 13.72 -37.22 14.71
N LEU A 3 14.19 -37.55 13.50
CA LEU A 3 14.01 -36.73 12.31
C LEU A 3 12.52 -36.58 11.91
N HIS A 4 11.75 -37.67 12.01
CA HIS A 4 10.31 -37.64 11.70
C HIS A 4 9.54 -36.81 12.73
N SER A 5 9.95 -36.87 13.99
CA SER A 5 9.38 -36.05 15.06
C SER A 5 9.65 -34.56 14.83
N LEU A 6 10.89 -34.19 14.47
CA LEU A 6 11.24 -32.81 14.10
C LEU A 6 10.50 -32.33 12.86
N LEU A 7 10.36 -33.17 11.85
CA LEU A 7 9.64 -32.85 10.62
C LEU A 7 8.14 -32.61 10.89
N SER A 8 7.53 -33.44 11.73
CA SER A 8 6.13 -33.30 12.13
C SER A 8 5.87 -32.00 12.90
N VAL A 9 6.77 -31.65 13.81
CA VAL A 9 6.72 -30.37 14.55
C VAL A 9 6.87 -29.18 13.60
N LEU A 10 7.79 -29.23 12.64
CA LEU A 10 8.00 -28.17 11.66
C LEU A 10 6.75 -27.95 10.77
N LEU A 11 6.12 -29.04 10.32
CA LEU A 11 4.91 -28.98 9.51
C LEU A 11 3.73 -28.39 10.28
N LEU A 12 3.59 -28.71 11.58
CA LEU A 12 2.60 -28.09 12.46
C LEU A 12 2.79 -26.57 12.53
N PHE A 13 4.03 -26.09 12.70
CA PHE A 13 4.31 -24.65 12.73
C PHE A 13 3.92 -23.95 11.43
N VAL A 14 4.15 -24.57 10.27
CA VAL A 14 3.76 -23.99 8.96
C VAL A 14 2.23 -23.85 8.83
N THR A 15 1.44 -24.77 9.39
CA THR A 15 -0.03 -24.71 9.34
C THR A 15 -0.64 -23.65 10.26
N ILE A 16 0.09 -23.23 11.30
CA ILE A 16 -0.38 -22.24 12.28
C ILE A 16 -0.12 -20.81 11.81
N ILE A 17 0.73 -20.59 10.80
CA ILE A 17 0.97 -19.24 10.28
C ILE A 17 -0.32 -18.76 9.60
N PRO A 18 -1.04 -17.78 10.19
CA PRO A 18 -2.21 -17.22 9.54
C PRO A 18 -1.76 -16.65 8.21
N LYS A 19 -2.45 -17.00 7.12
CA LYS A 19 -2.14 -16.46 5.80
C LYS A 19 -2.20 -14.94 5.91
N ALA A 20 -1.02 -14.30 5.91
CA ALA A 20 -0.91 -12.86 5.97
C ALA A 20 -1.66 -12.33 4.76
N ARG A 21 -2.89 -11.87 5.00
CA ARG A 21 -3.59 -11.01 4.06
C ARG A 21 -2.82 -9.72 4.18
N THR A 22 -1.79 -9.53 3.35
CA THR A 22 -1.39 -8.18 2.96
C THR A 22 -2.69 -7.54 2.50
N GLY A 23 -3.30 -6.77 3.40
CA GLY A 23 -4.65 -6.28 3.22
C GLY A 23 -4.61 -5.47 1.94
N VAL A 24 -5.29 -5.94 0.89
CA VAL A 24 -5.52 -5.13 -0.30
C VAL A 24 -6.36 -3.96 0.19
N ILE A 25 -5.70 -2.87 0.56
CA ILE A 25 -6.38 -1.65 0.97
C ILE A 25 -7.17 -1.20 -0.26
N PRO A 26 -8.51 -1.08 -0.17
CA PRO A 26 -9.31 -0.57 -1.27
C PRO A 26 -8.70 0.72 -1.81
N GLY A 27 -8.64 0.90 -3.14
CA GLY A 27 -7.98 2.06 -3.75
C GLY A 27 -8.46 3.40 -3.18
N LEU A 28 -9.76 3.50 -2.84
CA LEU A 28 -10.32 4.64 -2.11
C LEU A 28 -9.67 4.87 -0.74
N LYS A 29 -9.53 3.82 0.09
CA LYS A 29 -8.91 3.93 1.42
C LYS A 29 -7.43 4.33 1.31
N GLN A 30 -6.71 3.77 0.35
CA GLN A 30 -5.32 4.13 0.08
C GLN A 30 -5.23 5.60 -0.36
N CYS A 31 -6.12 6.05 -1.23
CA CYS A 31 -6.17 7.42 -1.71
C CYS A 31 -6.38 8.43 -0.58
N VAL A 32 -7.35 8.17 0.31
CA VAL A 32 -7.64 9.02 1.47
C VAL A 32 -6.47 9.07 2.44
N LEU A 33 -5.79 7.94 2.68
CA LEU A 33 -4.61 7.87 3.56
C LEU A 33 -3.46 8.73 3.03
N LEU A 34 -3.31 8.80 1.70
CA LEU A 34 -2.34 9.67 1.02
C LEU A 34 -2.79 11.14 0.90
N LYS A 35 -3.89 11.52 1.56
CA LYS A 35 -4.52 12.86 1.49
C LYS A 35 -5.00 13.23 0.07
N GLY A 36 -5.31 12.24 -0.76
CA GLY A 36 -5.88 12.41 -2.09
C GLY A 36 -7.41 12.35 -2.10
N VAL A 37 -7.98 12.65 -3.26
CA VAL A 37 -9.41 12.62 -3.59
C VAL A 37 -9.61 11.86 -4.89
N CYS A 38 -10.62 11.00 -4.95
CA CYS A 38 -10.96 10.25 -6.16
C CYS A 38 -11.74 11.12 -7.16
N LYS A 39 -11.30 11.16 -8.43
CA LYS A 39 -11.96 11.89 -9.52
C LYS A 39 -12.22 10.96 -10.71
N ASP A 40 -13.40 11.09 -11.33
CA ASP A 40 -13.87 10.23 -12.42
C ASP A 40 -13.19 10.48 -13.78
N LYS A 41 -12.75 11.71 -14.06
CA LYS A 41 -12.20 12.10 -15.39
C LYS A 41 -10.69 12.36 -15.38
N GLY A 42 -10.00 11.96 -14.31
CA GLY A 42 -8.59 12.29 -14.08
C GLY A 42 -8.38 13.53 -13.21
N CYS A 43 -7.11 13.88 -13.01
CA CYS A 43 -6.70 14.97 -12.13
C CYS A 43 -6.61 16.29 -12.89
N THR A 44 -6.83 17.41 -12.19
CA THR A 44 -6.66 18.74 -12.79
C THR A 44 -5.18 19.09 -12.94
N PRO A 45 -4.80 20.08 -13.76
CA PRO A 45 -3.39 20.47 -13.93
C PRO A 45 -2.68 20.89 -12.64
N LEU A 46 -3.43 21.33 -11.62
CA LEU A 46 -2.93 21.71 -10.30
C LEU A 46 -2.89 20.53 -9.31
N ASP A 47 -3.22 19.32 -9.75
CA ASP A 47 -3.23 18.09 -8.96
C ASP A 47 -2.27 17.06 -9.56
N ASP A 48 -1.53 16.36 -8.71
CA ASP A 48 -0.77 15.17 -9.05
C ASP A 48 -1.67 13.92 -9.07
N THR A 49 -1.47 13.05 -10.06
CA THR A 49 -2.05 11.70 -10.05
C THR A 49 -1.17 10.78 -9.22
N ILE A 50 -1.65 10.35 -8.05
CA ILE A 50 -0.89 9.52 -7.11
C ILE A 50 -1.32 8.05 -7.10
N GLY A 51 -2.41 7.71 -7.80
CA GLY A 51 -2.89 6.33 -7.91
C GLY A 51 -4.26 6.22 -8.56
N ALA A 52 -4.93 5.09 -8.34
CA ALA A 52 -6.29 4.81 -8.79
C ALA A 52 -7.17 4.37 -7.62
N CYS A 53 -8.43 4.80 -7.61
CA CYS A 53 -9.40 4.41 -6.59
C CYS A 53 -10.20 3.17 -6.99
N ASN A 54 -10.49 3.03 -8.28
CA ASN A 54 -11.06 1.87 -8.96
C ASN A 54 -10.66 1.95 -10.45
N GLU A 55 -11.29 1.17 -11.33
CA GLU A 55 -10.95 1.14 -12.76
C GLU A 55 -11.17 2.51 -13.45
N ASP A 56 -12.22 3.24 -13.05
CA ASP A 56 -12.63 4.48 -13.70
C ASP A 56 -12.09 5.76 -13.03
N LYS A 57 -11.86 5.73 -11.72
CA LYS A 57 -11.53 6.90 -10.89
C LYS A 57 -10.05 6.93 -10.55
N LYS A 58 -9.41 8.08 -10.79
CA LYS A 58 -8.02 8.35 -10.40
C LYS A 58 -7.95 8.98 -9.01
N CYS A 59 -6.89 8.69 -8.28
CA CYS A 59 -6.58 9.35 -7.02
C CYS A 59 -5.72 10.58 -7.30
N CYS A 60 -6.26 11.75 -6.97
CA CYS A 60 -5.65 13.04 -7.23
C CYS A 60 -5.29 13.72 -5.93
N ARG A 61 -4.13 14.38 -5.86
CA ARG A 61 -3.77 15.22 -4.72
C ARG A 61 -3.30 16.57 -5.21
N LYS A 62 -3.68 17.64 -4.50
CA LYS A 62 -3.15 18.98 -4.77
C LYS A 62 -1.64 18.97 -4.81
N TRP A 63 -1.10 19.76 -5.73
CA TRP A 63 0.33 19.99 -5.85
C TRP A 63 0.94 20.38 -4.51
N TRP A 64 2.08 19.78 -4.22
CA TRP A 64 2.85 19.99 -3.01
C TRP A 64 3.29 21.45 -2.84
N VAL A 65 3.44 22.19 -3.95
CA VAL A 65 3.72 23.63 -3.95
C VAL A 65 2.60 24.43 -3.28
N PHE A 66 1.34 24.01 -3.45
CA PHE A 66 0.19 24.67 -2.83
C PHE A 66 -0.13 24.12 -1.44
N VAL A 67 0.16 22.83 -1.21
CA VAL A 67 -0.10 22.15 0.07
C VAL A 67 1.07 21.22 0.38
N PRO A 68 2.15 21.73 1.02
CA PRO A 68 3.30 20.92 1.35
C PRO A 68 2.87 19.82 2.32
N TYR A 69 3.30 18.59 2.01
CA TYR A 69 3.11 17.42 2.84
C TYR A 69 4.49 16.91 3.22
N PRO A 70 4.63 16.21 4.37
CA PRO A 70 5.89 15.58 4.71
C PRO A 70 6.19 14.50 3.66
N THR A 71 7.04 14.81 2.68
CA THR A 71 7.71 13.81 1.87
C THR A 71 8.57 12.99 2.81
N PRO A 72 8.39 11.65 2.88
CA PRO A 72 9.27 10.81 3.66
C PRO A 72 10.71 11.11 3.24
N VAL A 73 11.59 11.36 4.22
CA VAL A 73 13.02 11.56 3.94
C VAL A 73 13.46 10.38 3.07
N PRO A 74 14.07 10.61 1.88
CA PRO A 74 14.56 9.52 1.05
C PRO A 74 15.43 8.64 1.94
N LYS A 75 15.01 7.40 2.19
CA LYS A 75 15.92 6.43 2.80
C LYS A 75 16.98 6.22 1.74
N ALA A 76 18.12 6.92 1.89
CA ALA A 76 19.30 6.66 1.10
C ALA A 76 19.47 5.15 1.07
N LYS A 77 19.53 4.57 -0.13
CA LYS A 77 19.90 3.17 -0.30
C LYS A 77 21.20 3.04 0.49
N SER A 78 21.18 2.31 1.60
CA SER A 78 22.34 2.15 2.46
C SER A 78 23.51 1.74 1.56
N PRO A 79 24.68 2.39 1.66
CA PRO A 79 25.85 2.01 0.86
C PRO A 79 26.24 0.56 1.11
#